data_AF-A0A329R6B5-F1
#
_entry.id   AF-A0A329R6B5-F1
#
_cell.length_a   1.000
_cell.length_b   1.000
_cell.length_c   1.000
_cell.angle_alpha   90.00
_cell.angle_beta   90.00
_cell.angle_gamma   90.00
#
_symmetry.space_group_name_H-M   'P 1'
#
loop_
_entity.id
_entity.type
_entity.pdbx_description
1 polymer ?
#
loop_
_entity_poly.entity_id
_entity_poly.type
_entity_poly.pdbx_seq_one_letter_code
_entity_poly.pdbx_strand_id
1 'polypeptide(L)'
;LDTQLDTELRRVLDGYEKTVNSLKKSGLMKINEVKRGLKSSIFGLLALKLMTEAPSRKGQNWGTTLFGWSYFVLMWNLMSRSESIDSIMLQHMEWTEDCLSIEEQGHKGDQKGVEKFGKHVYANPFTPSQCPILALAVHLFPGQSAR
;
A
#
# COMPACT_ATOMS: atom_id res chain seq x y z
N LEU A 1 -10.38 21.60 -38.78
CA LEU A 1 -9.50 20.42 -38.99
C LEU A 1 -9.53 19.46 -37.80
N ASP A 2 -9.76 19.94 -36.57
CA ASP A 2 -9.68 19.15 -35.33
C ASP A 2 -10.88 18.20 -35.08
N THR A 3 -12.10 18.63 -35.43
CA THR A 3 -13.34 17.90 -35.11
C THR A 3 -13.52 16.61 -35.91
N GLN A 4 -13.03 16.59 -37.16
CA GLN A 4 -13.10 15.40 -38.01
C GLN A 4 -12.09 14.34 -37.56
N LEU A 5 -10.90 14.76 -37.12
CA LEU A 5 -9.88 13.86 -36.59
C LEU A 5 -10.32 13.20 -35.28
N ASP A 6 -10.93 13.96 -34.37
CA ASP A 6 -11.47 13.43 -33.10
C ASP A 6 -12.60 12.43 -33.34
N THR A 7 -13.44 12.68 -34.35
CA THR A 7 -14.54 11.77 -34.71
C THR A 7 -14.02 10.44 -35.27
N GLU A 8 -13.02 10.48 -36.14
CA GLU A 8 -12.40 9.27 -36.70
C GLU A 8 -11.59 8.51 -35.64
N LEU A 9 -10.91 9.22 -34.73
CA LEU A 9 -10.22 8.59 -33.60
C LEU A 9 -11.17 7.83 -32.69
N ARG A 10 -12.32 8.42 -32.34
CA ARG A 10 -13.37 7.74 -31.54
C ARG A 10 -13.93 6.52 -32.25
N ARG A 11 -14.16 6.60 -33.57
CA ARG A 11 -14.61 5.44 -34.36
C ARG A 11 -13.61 4.30 -34.35
N VAL A 12 -12.31 4.60 -34.45
CA VAL A 12 -11.24 3.60 -34.38
C VAL A 12 -11.17 2.97 -32.99
N LEU A 13 -11.27 3.77 -31.93
CA LEU A 13 -11.29 3.28 -30.54
C LEU A 13 -12.50 2.39 -30.27
N ASP A 14 -13.70 2.80 -30.69
CA ASP A 14 -14.93 1.99 -30.56
C ASP A 14 -14.82 0.67 -31.35
N GLY A 15 -14.21 0.71 -32.54
CA GLY A 15 -13.94 -0.48 -33.34
C GLY A 15 -12.97 -1.44 -32.67
N TYR A 16 -11.94 -0.89 -32.02
CA TYR A 16 -10.97 -1.65 -31.25
C TYR A 16 -11.62 -2.31 -30.02
N GLU A 17 -12.43 -1.57 -29.25
CA GLU A 17 -13.16 -2.13 -28.10
C GLU A 17 -14.12 -3.25 -28.49
N LYS A 18 -14.82 -3.13 -29.63
CA LYS A 18 -15.69 -4.18 -30.18
C LYS A 18 -14.89 -5.42 -30.55
N THR A 19 -13.71 -5.25 -31.15
CA THR A 19 -12.82 -6.36 -31.53
C THR A 19 -12.28 -7.07 -30.29
N VAL A 20 -11.86 -6.31 -29.28
CA VAL A 20 -11.41 -6.84 -27.98
C VAL A 20 -12.54 -7.62 -27.29
N ASN A 21 -13.77 -7.11 -27.29
CA ASN A 21 -14.91 -7.82 -26.71
C ASN A 21 -15.26 -9.10 -27.48
N SER A 22 -15.16 -9.09 -28.81
CA SER A 22 -15.34 -10.29 -29.63
C SER A 22 -14.28 -11.36 -29.31
N LEU A 23 -13.01 -10.95 -29.17
CA LEU A 23 -11.90 -11.83 -28.80
C LEU A 23 -12.02 -12.38 -27.37
N LYS A 24 -12.55 -11.59 -26.42
CA LYS A 24 -12.90 -12.06 -25.08
C LYS A 24 -14.03 -13.09 -25.12
N LYS A 25 -15.05 -12.86 -25.96
CA LYS A 25 -16.22 -13.75 -26.12
C LYS A 25 -15.87 -15.07 -26.81
N SER A 26 -14.92 -15.06 -27.75
CA SER A 26 -14.42 -16.28 -28.42
C SER A 26 -13.38 -17.05 -27.60
N GLY A 27 -13.05 -16.58 -26.39
CA GLY A 27 -12.09 -17.24 -25.50
C GLY A 27 -10.61 -17.05 -25.90
N LEU A 28 -10.33 -16.28 -26.96
CA LEU A 28 -8.98 -15.98 -27.44
C LEU A 28 -8.29 -14.90 -26.62
N MET A 29 -9.03 -14.13 -25.81
CA MET A 29 -8.51 -13.18 -24.84
C MET A 29 -9.06 -13.44 -23.43
N LYS A 30 -8.23 -13.18 -22.41
CA LYS A 30 -8.65 -13.25 -21.01
C LYS A 30 -9.73 -12.18 -20.75
N ILE A 31 -10.90 -12.62 -20.29
CA ILE A 31 -12.05 -11.75 -19.96
C ILE A 31 -11.68 -10.69 -18.90
N ASN A 32 -10.75 -11.05 -18.01
CA ASN A 32 -10.31 -10.21 -16.90
C ASN A 32 -8.88 -9.68 -17.11
N GLU A 33 -8.75 -8.45 -17.62
CA GLU A 33 -7.64 -7.55 -17.27
C GLU A 33 -7.91 -6.91 -15.90
N VAL A 34 -8.24 -7.74 -14.91
CA VAL A 34 -8.35 -7.26 -13.54
C VAL A 34 -6.95 -6.83 -13.11
N LYS A 35 -6.81 -5.61 -12.56
CA LYS A 35 -5.68 -5.21 -11.73
C LYS A 35 -5.53 -6.26 -10.64
N ARG A 36 -4.74 -7.31 -10.87
CA ARG A 36 -4.59 -8.40 -9.91
C ARG A 36 -4.02 -7.80 -8.64
N GLY A 37 -4.69 -8.03 -7.52
CA GLY A 37 -4.16 -7.66 -6.21
C GLY A 37 -2.74 -8.19 -6.04
N LEU A 38 -1.91 -7.44 -5.31
CA LEU A 38 -0.54 -7.83 -5.03
C LEU A 38 -0.55 -9.21 -4.32
N LYS A 39 0.18 -10.17 -4.85
CA LYS A 39 0.32 -11.49 -4.20
C LYS A 39 1.14 -11.33 -2.92
N SER A 40 0.84 -12.11 -1.88
CA SER A 40 1.60 -12.12 -0.61
C SER A 40 3.09 -12.39 -0.82
N SER A 41 3.45 -13.22 -1.80
CA SER A 41 4.85 -13.48 -2.17
C SER A 41 5.57 -12.24 -2.70
N ILE A 42 4.87 -11.39 -3.46
CA ILE A 42 5.42 -10.14 -4.00
C ILE A 42 5.51 -9.10 -2.89
N PHE A 43 4.52 -9.05 -1.99
CA PHE A 43 4.59 -8.22 -0.79
C PHE A 43 5.86 -8.53 0.02
N GLY A 44 6.12 -9.81 0.32
CA GLY A 44 7.31 -10.21 1.08
C GLY A 44 8.62 -9.81 0.39
N LEU A 45 8.69 -9.94 -0.94
CA LEU A 45 9.87 -9.53 -1.71
C LEU A 45 10.06 -8.01 -1.69
N LEU A 46 8.99 -7.24 -1.87
CA LEU A 46 9.03 -5.77 -1.84
C LEU A 46 9.38 -5.25 -0.45
N ALA A 47 8.81 -5.83 0.60
CA ALA A 47 9.10 -5.46 1.98
C ALA A 47 10.58 -5.74 2.32
N LEU A 48 11.12 -6.89 1.90
CA LEU A 48 12.55 -7.19 2.03
C LEU A 48 13.42 -6.22 1.24
N LYS A 49 13.03 -5.89 0.01
CA LYS A 49 13.78 -4.95 -0.82
C LYS A 49 13.81 -3.56 -0.20
N LEU A 50 12.68 -3.06 0.30
CA LEU A 50 12.59 -1.76 0.96
C LEU A 50 13.37 -1.71 2.28
N MET A 51 13.36 -2.79 3.06
CA MET A 51 14.14 -2.90 4.30
C MET A 51 15.66 -2.84 4.06
N THR A 52 16.13 -3.44 2.96
CA THR A 52 17.56 -3.58 2.65
C THR A 52 18.10 -2.47 1.75
N GLU A 53 17.23 -1.60 1.23
CA GLU A 53 17.63 -0.53 0.33
C GLU A 53 18.44 0.52 1.10
N ALA A 54 19.66 0.80 0.64
CA ALA A 54 20.47 1.89 1.15
C ALA A 54 20.20 3.17 0.34
N PRO A 55 20.28 4.37 0.95
CA PRO A 55 20.14 5.62 0.22
C PRO A 55 21.33 5.80 -0.75
N SER A 56 21.16 5.35 -2.00
CA SER A 56 22.22 5.31 -3.00
C SER A 56 22.10 6.43 -4.05
N ARG A 57 21.00 7.19 -4.03
CA ARG A 57 20.71 8.29 -4.97
C ARG A 57 20.88 9.64 -4.29
N LYS A 58 21.40 10.64 -5.05
CA LYS A 58 21.49 12.03 -4.60
C LYS A 58 20.11 12.52 -4.14
N GLY A 59 20.02 12.94 -2.88
CA GLY A 59 18.79 13.49 -2.27
C GLY A 59 17.97 12.52 -1.42
N GLN A 60 18.31 11.23 -1.36
CA GLN A 60 17.69 10.31 -0.40
C GLN A 60 18.45 10.28 0.92
N ASN A 61 17.71 10.37 2.02
CA ASN A 61 18.23 10.18 3.36
C ASN A 61 17.72 8.84 3.93
N TRP A 62 18.39 8.33 4.96
CA TRP A 62 17.99 7.11 5.65
C TRP A 62 16.56 7.18 6.18
N GLY A 63 16.11 8.35 6.64
CA GLY A 63 14.73 8.56 7.11
C GLY A 63 13.67 8.28 6.04
N THR A 64 13.90 8.70 4.79
CA THR A 64 12.99 8.47 3.66
C THR A 64 12.92 6.99 3.30
N THR A 65 14.04 6.27 3.32
CA THR A 65 14.07 4.84 3.03
C THR A 65 13.36 4.04 4.12
N LEU A 66 13.65 4.36 5.39
CA LEU A 66 13.00 3.73 6.55
C LEU A 66 11.50 4.04 6.59
N PHE A 67 11.11 5.28 6.28
CA PHE A 67 9.71 5.66 6.12
C PHE A 67 9.02 4.86 5.02
N GLY A 68 9.65 4.71 3.85
CA GLY A 68 9.09 3.94 2.75
C GLY A 68 8.81 2.48 3.12
N TRP A 69 9.73 1.86 3.87
CA TRP A 69 9.54 0.51 4.39
C TRP A 69 8.42 0.44 5.44
N SER A 70 8.47 1.29 6.47
CA SER A 70 7.47 1.28 7.56
C SER A 70 6.06 1.58 7.05
N TYR A 71 5.92 2.56 6.16
CA TYR A 71 4.67 2.91 5.51
C TYR A 71 4.08 1.73 4.71
N PHE A 72 4.90 1.05 3.92
CA PHE A 72 4.46 -0.08 3.10
C PHE A 72 4.02 -1.28 3.94
N VAL A 73 4.79 -1.61 4.99
CA VAL A 73 4.45 -2.70 5.91
C VAL A 73 3.19 -2.39 6.72
N LEU A 74 3.03 -1.16 7.21
CA LEU A 74 1.82 -0.74 7.94
C LEU A 74 0.58 -0.77 7.06
N MET A 75 0.68 -0.27 5.83
CA MET A 75 -0.42 -0.32 4.86
C MET A 75 -0.93 -1.75 4.65
N TRP A 76 0.00 -2.70 4.52
CA TRP A 76 -0.34 -4.11 4.34
C TRP A 76 -0.92 -4.74 5.61
N ASN A 77 -0.33 -4.52 6.77
CA ASN A 77 -0.79 -5.14 8.02
C ASN A 77 -2.14 -4.58 8.49
N LEU A 78 -2.39 -3.29 8.31
CA LEU A 78 -3.66 -2.66 8.64
C LEU A 78 -4.71 -2.85 7.54
N MET A 79 -4.31 -3.32 6.35
CA MET A 79 -5.17 -3.42 5.16
C MET A 79 -5.90 -2.09 4.88
N SER A 80 -5.16 -0.99 5.01
CA SER A 80 -5.69 0.36 4.99
C SER A 80 -5.34 1.13 3.73
N ARG A 81 -6.09 2.19 3.46
CA ARG A 81 -5.78 3.09 2.35
C ARG A 81 -4.60 3.98 2.71
N SER A 82 -3.89 4.45 1.69
CA SER A 82 -2.75 5.37 1.83
C SER A 82 -3.08 6.61 2.66
N GLU A 83 -4.27 7.18 2.48
CA GLU A 83 -4.75 8.36 3.22
C GLU A 83 -4.95 8.06 4.72
N SER A 84 -5.47 6.88 5.05
CA SER A 84 -5.65 6.46 6.43
C SER A 84 -4.29 6.30 7.11
N ILE A 85 -3.32 5.65 6.45
CA ILE A 85 -1.96 5.47 6.97
C ILE A 85 -1.24 6.81 7.18
N ASP A 86 -1.37 7.75 6.23
CA ASP A 86 -0.75 9.08 6.31
C ASP A 86 -1.29 9.92 7.48
N SER A 87 -2.55 9.69 7.86
CA SER A 87 -3.21 10.36 9.00
C SER A 87 -2.89 9.75 10.37
N ILE A 88 -2.15 8.64 10.43
CA ILE A 88 -1.80 7.99 11.70
C ILE A 88 -0.78 8.86 12.44
N MET A 89 -1.12 9.22 13.68
CA MET A 89 -0.25 9.93 14.60
C MET A 89 0.10 9.01 15.76
N LEU A 90 1.19 9.31 16.48
CA LEU A 90 1.62 8.52 17.65
C LEU A 90 0.53 8.41 18.73
N GLN A 91 -0.30 9.44 18.88
CA GLN A 91 -1.44 9.44 19.81
C GLN A 91 -2.55 8.43 19.46
N HIS A 92 -2.58 7.91 18.23
CA HIS A 92 -3.55 6.90 17.80
C HIS A 92 -3.04 5.46 18.02
N MET A 93 -1.84 5.31 18.62
CA MET A 93 -1.23 4.01 18.87
C MET A 93 -1.29 3.72 20.37
N GLU A 94 -1.93 2.61 20.73
CA GLU A 94 -2.02 2.14 22.11
C GLU A 94 -1.53 0.70 22.20
N TRP A 95 -0.72 0.40 23.20
CA TRP A 95 -0.35 -0.99 23.48
C TRP A 95 -1.45 -1.65 24.31
N THR A 96 -2.00 -2.73 23.77
CA THR A 96 -3.04 -3.52 24.43
C THR A 96 -2.54 -4.96 24.55
N GLU A 97 -2.18 -5.37 25.76
CA GLU A 97 -1.63 -6.70 26.05
C GLU A 97 -0.43 -7.03 25.14
N ASP A 98 -0.57 -8.01 24.25
CA ASP A 98 0.48 -8.51 23.35
C ASP A 98 0.46 -7.87 21.94
N CYS A 99 -0.40 -6.85 21.73
CA CYS A 99 -0.57 -6.22 20.43
C CYS A 99 -0.47 -4.70 20.50
N LEU A 100 -0.12 -4.11 19.36
CA LEU A 100 -0.21 -2.66 19.16
C LEU A 100 -1.55 -2.37 18.46
N SER A 101 -2.43 -1.67 19.14
CA SER A 101 -3.71 -1.20 18.63
C SER A 101 -3.51 0.14 17.93
N ILE A 102 -3.91 0.23 16.66
CA ILE A 102 -3.82 1.45 15.86
C ILE A 102 -5.22 1.91 15.49
N GLU A 103 -5.59 3.10 15.95
CA GLU A 103 -6.85 3.74 15.61
C GLU A 103 -6.72 4.61 14.36
N GLU A 104 -7.61 4.43 13.39
CA GLU A 104 -7.62 5.24 12.18
C GLU A 104 -8.63 6.38 12.29
N GLN A 105 -8.27 7.53 11.72
CA GLN A 105 -9.19 8.66 11.53
C GLN A 105 -10.39 8.20 10.68
N GLY A 106 -11.59 8.70 11.01
CA GLY A 106 -12.84 8.10 10.55
C GLY A 106 -13.04 8.29 9.06
N HIS A 107 -13.84 7.43 8.43
CA HIS A 107 -14.23 7.63 7.04
C HIS A 107 -15.42 8.60 6.95
N LYS A 108 -15.66 9.22 5.78
CA LYS A 108 -16.76 10.21 5.57
C LYS A 108 -18.16 9.73 6.00
N GLY A 109 -18.38 8.41 6.11
CA GLY A 109 -19.64 7.82 6.57
C GLY A 109 -19.81 7.70 8.08
N ASP A 110 -18.75 7.87 8.88
CA ASP A 110 -18.79 7.80 10.34
C ASP A 110 -17.92 8.89 10.98
N GLN A 111 -18.46 10.11 10.99
CA GLN A 111 -17.84 11.28 11.62
C GLN A 111 -17.95 11.26 13.16
N LYS A 112 -18.82 10.41 13.74
CA LYS A 112 -19.05 10.38 15.18
C LYS A 112 -18.15 9.39 15.93
N GLY A 113 -17.51 8.44 15.23
CA GLY A 113 -16.49 7.55 15.81
C GLY A 113 -17.05 6.57 16.83
N VAL A 114 -18.35 6.25 16.74
CA VAL A 114 -19.07 5.46 17.76
C VAL A 114 -18.77 3.96 17.64
N GLU A 115 -18.24 3.50 16.50
CA GLU A 115 -17.82 2.10 16.28
C GLU A 115 -16.42 2.02 15.66
N LYS A 116 -15.43 2.62 16.32
CA LYS A 116 -14.03 2.43 15.92
C LYS A 116 -13.35 1.40 16.80
N PHE A 117 -13.19 0.21 16.27
CA PHE A 117 -12.27 -0.77 16.82
C PHE A 117 -10.88 -0.48 16.27
N GLY A 118 -9.90 -0.26 17.15
CA GLY A 118 -8.50 -0.17 16.78
C GLY A 118 -8.06 -1.45 16.07
N LYS A 119 -7.22 -1.32 15.05
CA LYS A 119 -6.65 -2.46 14.34
C LYS A 119 -5.44 -2.96 15.10
N HIS A 120 -5.49 -4.21 15.52
CA HIS A 120 -4.39 -4.84 16.24
C HIS A 120 -3.32 -5.34 15.26
N VAL A 121 -2.08 -4.90 15.47
CA VAL A 121 -0.90 -5.40 14.77
C VAL A 121 0.04 -6.09 15.77
N TYR A 122 0.72 -7.13 15.29
CA TYR A 122 1.55 -8.00 16.11
C TYR A 122 3.00 -7.98 15.64
N ALA A 123 3.91 -8.31 16.56
CA ALA A 123 5.29 -8.57 16.21
C ALA A 123 5.39 -9.88 15.42
N ASN A 124 6.17 -9.88 14.34
CA ASN A 124 6.54 -11.08 13.61
C ASN A 124 8.05 -11.32 13.71
N PRO A 125 8.53 -12.16 14.64
CA PRO A 125 9.95 -12.46 14.78
C PRO A 125 10.50 -13.38 13.67
N PHE A 126 9.64 -14.15 13.00
CA PHE A 126 10.06 -15.10 11.95
C PHE A 126 10.36 -14.42 10.62
N THR A 127 9.73 -13.28 10.35
CA THR A 127 9.90 -12.55 9.09
C THR A 127 10.02 -11.05 9.37
N PRO A 128 11.22 -10.58 9.78
CA PRO A 128 11.41 -9.20 10.24
C PRO A 128 11.09 -8.16 9.17
N SER A 129 11.29 -8.48 7.88
CA SER A 129 10.96 -7.58 6.77
C SER A 129 9.48 -7.24 6.68
N GLN A 130 8.60 -8.07 7.25
CA GLN A 130 7.14 -7.90 7.22
C GLN A 130 6.58 -7.48 8.58
N CYS A 131 7.43 -7.32 9.60
CA CYS A 131 7.01 -7.03 10.97
C CYS A 131 6.65 -5.54 11.10
N PRO A 132 5.37 -5.18 11.35
CA PRO A 132 4.96 -3.78 11.46
C PRO A 132 5.55 -3.09 12.70
N ILE A 133 5.69 -3.83 13.81
CA ILE A 133 6.26 -3.29 15.05
C ILE A 133 7.75 -2.97 14.89
N LEU A 134 8.51 -3.87 14.23
CA LEU A 134 9.92 -3.62 13.94
C LEU A 134 10.07 -2.44 12.96
N ALA A 135 9.24 -2.39 11.91
CA ALA A 135 9.31 -1.34 10.92
C ALA A 135 9.01 0.05 11.52
N LEU A 136 8.02 0.12 12.43
CA LEU A 136 7.75 1.31 13.24
C LEU A 136 8.93 1.68 14.14
N ALA A 137 9.48 0.71 14.89
CA ALA A 137 10.57 0.95 15.82
C ALA A 137 11.83 1.50 15.12
N VAL A 138 12.21 0.94 13.97
CA VAL A 138 13.38 1.40 13.21
C VAL A 138 13.12 2.79 12.61
N HIS A 139 11.88 3.08 12.19
CA HIS A 139 11.52 4.39 11.68
C HIS A 139 11.54 5.49 12.77
N LEU A 140 11.04 5.18 13.97
CA LEU A 140 11.00 6.12 15.11
C LEU A 140 12.35 6.26 15.81
N PHE A 141 13.13 5.19 15.88
CA PHE A 141 14.42 5.14 16.59
C PHE A 141 15.59 4.71 15.69
N PRO A 142 15.88 5.45 14.61
CA PRO A 142 16.95 5.08 13.67
C PRO A 142 18.35 5.08 14.29
N GLY A 143 18.55 5.63 15.50
CA GLY A 143 19.84 5.83 16.15
C GLY A 143 20.13 5.02 17.42
N GLN A 144 19.27 4.08 17.83
CA GLN A 144 19.46 3.28 19.07
C GLN A 144 20.09 1.89 18.83
N SER A 145 20.24 1.46 17.57
CA SER A 145 20.75 0.12 17.23
C SER A 145 22.26 0.08 16.89
N ALA A 146 22.98 1.20 17.08
CA ALA A 146 24.41 1.33 16.77
C ALA A 146 25.16 2.17 17.82
N ARG A 147 24.90 1.94 19.11
CA ARG A 147 25.78 2.34 20.21
C ARG A 147 25.97 1.17 21.16
#